data_AF-A0A1S4EN23-F1
#
_entry.id   AF-A0A1S4EN23-F1
#
_cell.length_a   1.000
_cell.length_b   1.000
_cell.length_c   1.000
_cell.angle_alpha   90.00
_cell.angle_beta   90.00
_cell.angle_gamma   90.00
#
_symmetry.space_group_name_H-M   'P 1'
#
loop_
_entity.id
_entity.type
_entity.pdbx_description
1 polymer ?
#
loop_
_entity_poly.entity_id
_entity_poly.type
_entity_poly.pdbx_seq_one_letter_code
_entity_poly.pdbx_strand_id
1 'polypeptide(L)'
;MGSIKTSLLAGSTFNISWHLAYPHRGGFKLHILDSLQRPLLDLTPVTKDSEFVRSDATAQQYQVTLPKDFECDDCTIRLLREASEWSNNYRFWSCADVDIKNRNKYKEDCSGHGRYLLSKCRCDRLYYGHKCQYKDECMEDIDCGDRGRCVDVTASTAPRKQCYCELGWFGPGCTKKSALKSQDMDLKSLREYFSKFGEITEVMVMKDPTTRRS
;
A
#
# COMPACT_ATOMS: atom_id res chain seq x y z
N MET A 1 -1.82 -6.99 -17.53
CA MET A 1 -2.62 -6.81 -16.30
C MET A 1 -2.27 -7.88 -15.29
N GLY A 2 -2.42 -7.57 -14.01
CA GLY A 2 -2.17 -8.48 -12.90
C GLY A 2 -3.28 -9.51 -12.71
N SER A 3 -3.00 -10.53 -11.89
CA SER A 3 -3.94 -11.59 -11.52
C SER A 3 -4.91 -11.17 -10.39
N ILE A 4 -4.59 -10.10 -9.66
CA ILE A 4 -5.38 -9.60 -8.53
C ILE A 4 -6.14 -8.36 -9.01
N LYS A 5 -7.47 -8.37 -8.84
CA LYS A 5 -8.36 -7.28 -9.24
C LYS A 5 -9.36 -6.97 -8.14
N THR A 6 -9.73 -5.70 -8.02
CA THR A 6 -10.80 -5.28 -7.11
C THR A 6 -12.09 -5.01 -7.89
N SER A 7 -13.19 -5.63 -7.49
CA SER A 7 -14.51 -5.30 -8.04
C SER A 7 -15.14 -4.12 -7.32
N LEU A 8 -15.57 -3.11 -8.07
CA LEU A 8 -16.20 -1.89 -7.59
C LEU A 8 -17.62 -1.76 -8.16
N LEU A 9 -18.54 -1.23 -7.34
CA LEU A 9 -19.93 -1.02 -7.75
C LEU A 9 -20.06 0.34 -8.44
N ALA A 10 -20.61 0.38 -9.65
CA ALA A 10 -20.95 1.63 -10.33
C ALA A 10 -21.90 2.49 -9.46
N GLY A 11 -21.71 3.82 -9.47
CA GLY A 11 -22.47 4.74 -8.62
C GLY A 11 -22.05 4.76 -7.14
N SER A 12 -21.06 3.96 -6.73
CA SER A 12 -20.59 3.94 -5.33
C SER A 12 -19.58 5.04 -5.02
N THR A 13 -19.52 5.40 -3.74
CA THR A 13 -18.51 6.30 -3.18
C THR A 13 -17.55 5.50 -2.31
N PHE A 14 -16.25 5.68 -2.51
CA PHE A 14 -15.21 4.98 -1.75
C PHE A 14 -13.94 5.81 -1.64
N ASN A 15 -13.05 5.42 -0.72
CA ASN A 15 -11.74 6.05 -0.57
C ASN A 15 -10.70 5.28 -1.36
N ILE A 16 -9.92 5.98 -2.17
CA ILE A 16 -8.65 5.50 -2.69
C ILE A 16 -7.58 5.95 -1.72
N SER A 17 -6.82 5.01 -1.15
CA SER A 17 -5.73 5.28 -0.21
C SER A 17 -4.39 4.84 -0.77
N TRP A 18 -3.31 5.54 -0.42
CA TRP A 18 -1.94 5.21 -0.79
C TRP A 18 -0.99 5.44 0.37
N HIS A 19 0.10 4.69 0.41
CA HIS A 19 1.18 4.92 1.36
C HIS A 19 2.09 6.05 0.85
N LEU A 20 2.48 6.95 1.76
CA LEU A 20 3.38 8.07 1.47
C LEU A 20 4.55 8.05 2.45
N ALA A 21 5.72 7.65 1.98
CA ALA A 21 6.93 7.64 2.81
C ALA A 21 7.43 9.06 3.11
N TYR A 22 7.47 9.92 2.09
CA TYR A 22 7.89 11.32 2.22
C TYR A 22 7.00 12.24 1.36
N PRO A 23 6.45 13.33 1.92
CA PRO A 23 5.62 14.25 1.17
C PRO A 23 6.46 15.10 0.21
N HIS A 24 6.05 15.10 -1.06
CA HIS A 24 6.63 15.93 -2.12
C HIS A 24 5.76 17.14 -2.47
N ARG A 25 6.35 18.20 -3.03
CA ARG A 25 5.62 19.37 -3.51
C ARG A 25 4.90 19.06 -4.82
N GLY A 26 3.70 19.59 -4.97
CA GLY A 26 2.87 19.44 -6.15
C GLY A 26 1.52 18.86 -5.77
N GLY A 27 0.85 18.23 -6.72
CA GLY A 27 -0.44 17.60 -6.47
C GLY A 27 -0.50 16.12 -6.81
N PHE A 28 -1.69 15.57 -6.68
CA PHE A 28 -2.02 14.22 -7.12
C PHE A 28 -3.20 14.24 -8.09
N LYS A 29 -3.24 13.24 -8.98
CA LYS A 29 -4.32 12.99 -9.92
C LYS A 29 -4.71 11.52 -9.85
N LEU A 30 -6.01 11.24 -9.82
CA LEU A 30 -6.58 9.90 -9.90
C LEU A 30 -7.41 9.80 -11.17
N HIS A 31 -7.21 8.75 -11.94
CA HIS A 31 -8.01 8.46 -13.14
C HIS A 31 -8.13 6.97 -13.38
N ILE A 32 -9.07 6.59 -14.23
CA ILE A 32 -9.28 5.23 -14.70
C ILE A 32 -8.77 5.14 -16.13
N LEU A 33 -8.03 4.08 -16.40
CA LEU A 33 -7.53 3.71 -17.70
C LEU A 33 -8.20 2.42 -18.17
N ASP A 34 -8.38 2.28 -19.48
CA ASP A 34 -8.81 1.02 -20.08
C ASP A 34 -7.66 0.00 -20.17
N SER A 35 -7.96 -1.16 -20.76
CA SER A 35 -6.99 -2.24 -20.95
C SER A 35 -5.83 -1.93 -21.89
N LEU A 36 -5.95 -0.86 -22.68
CA LEU A 36 -4.92 -0.32 -23.56
C LEU A 36 -4.21 0.90 -22.92
N GLN A 37 -4.43 1.14 -21.63
CA GLN A 37 -3.89 2.28 -20.85
C GLN A 37 -4.36 3.66 -21.32
N ARG A 38 -5.47 3.74 -22.06
CA ARG A 38 -6.07 5.01 -22.48
C ARG A 38 -6.94 5.56 -21.35
N PRO A 39 -6.89 6.88 -21.08
CA PRO A 39 -7.71 7.49 -20.04
C PRO A 39 -9.20 7.42 -20.40
N LEU A 40 -10.02 6.96 -19.45
CA LEU A 40 -11.47 6.85 -19.56
C LEU A 40 -12.20 7.87 -18.69
N LEU A 41 -11.75 8.07 -17.46
CA LEU A 41 -12.43 8.91 -16.48
C LEU A 41 -11.43 9.51 -15.49
N ASP A 42 -11.48 10.84 -15.31
CA ASP A 42 -10.78 11.51 -14.22
C ASP A 42 -11.62 11.41 -12.93
N LEU A 43 -11.01 10.87 -11.88
CA LEU A 43 -11.63 10.70 -10.56
C LEU A 43 -11.35 11.89 -9.63
N THR A 44 -10.36 12.71 -9.97
CA THR A 44 -10.06 13.99 -9.32
C THR A 44 -10.49 15.15 -10.20
N PRO A 45 -10.89 16.30 -9.64
CA PRO A 45 -11.24 17.48 -10.41
C PRO A 45 -10.09 17.94 -11.31
N VAL A 46 -10.43 18.29 -12.55
CA VAL A 46 -9.53 18.97 -13.49
C VAL A 46 -10.03 20.39 -13.69
N THR A 47 -9.21 21.38 -13.35
CA THR A 47 -9.53 22.80 -13.51
C THR A 47 -8.78 23.40 -14.70
N LYS A 48 -9.10 24.64 -15.06
CA LYS A 48 -8.34 25.38 -16.09
C LYS A 48 -6.88 25.59 -15.72
N ASP A 49 -6.58 25.62 -14.42
CA ASP A 49 -5.25 25.94 -13.89
C ASP A 49 -4.41 24.69 -13.63
N SER A 50 -5.04 23.55 -13.30
CA SER A 50 -4.31 22.32 -13.02
C SER A 50 -5.16 21.06 -13.18
N GLU A 51 -4.51 20.00 -13.66
CA GLU A 51 -5.06 18.63 -13.66
C GLU A 51 -4.82 17.90 -12.33
N PHE A 52 -4.13 18.54 -11.38
CA PHE A 52 -3.72 17.95 -10.11
C PHE A 52 -4.37 18.67 -8.94
N VAL A 53 -4.78 17.89 -7.94
CA VAL A 53 -5.27 18.41 -6.66
C VAL A 53 -4.06 18.82 -5.81
N ARG A 54 -3.94 20.12 -5.51
CA ARG A 54 -2.78 20.73 -4.81
C ARG A 54 -3.08 21.20 -3.39
N SER A 55 -4.17 20.72 -2.76
CA SER A 55 -4.61 21.24 -1.46
C SER A 55 -3.77 20.76 -0.27
N ASP A 56 -3.38 19.48 -0.27
CA ASP A 56 -2.69 18.85 0.86
C ASP A 56 -1.62 17.88 0.35
N ALA A 57 -0.35 18.27 0.51
CA ALA A 57 0.80 17.45 0.13
C ALA A 57 0.99 16.23 1.06
N THR A 58 0.31 16.15 2.18
CA THR A 58 0.35 14.98 3.08
C THR A 58 -0.80 14.02 2.85
N ALA A 59 -1.70 14.32 1.92
CA ALA A 59 -2.83 13.45 1.59
C ALA A 59 -2.36 12.03 1.27
N GLN A 60 -2.97 11.08 1.96
CA GLN A 60 -2.80 9.63 1.81
C GLN A 60 -4.11 8.92 1.41
N GLN A 61 -5.19 9.68 1.27
CA GLN A 61 -6.47 9.17 0.80
C GLN A 61 -7.27 10.27 0.11
N TYR A 62 -8.13 9.86 -0.82
CA TYR A 62 -9.10 10.75 -1.46
C TYR A 62 -10.40 9.99 -1.71
N GLN A 63 -11.52 10.62 -1.34
CA GLN A 63 -12.85 10.05 -1.59
C GLN A 63 -13.26 10.33 -3.04
N VAL A 64 -13.69 9.28 -3.74
CA VAL A 64 -14.15 9.36 -5.13
C VAL A 64 -15.56 8.78 -5.23
N THR A 65 -16.31 9.26 -6.23
CA THR A 65 -17.64 8.73 -6.55
C THR A 65 -17.65 8.32 -8.02
N LEU A 66 -18.01 7.07 -8.28
CA LEU A 66 -18.16 6.58 -9.66
C LEU A 66 -19.50 7.03 -10.25
N PRO A 67 -19.59 7.30 -11.55
CA PRO A 67 -20.86 7.49 -12.23
C PRO A 67 -21.74 6.23 -12.14
N LYS A 68 -23.06 6.40 -12.11
CA LYS A 68 -24.01 5.28 -11.94
C LYS A 68 -24.00 4.28 -13.09
N ASP A 69 -23.74 4.75 -14.30
CA ASP A 69 -23.82 3.95 -15.54
C ASP A 69 -22.44 3.66 -16.14
N PHE A 70 -21.37 3.80 -15.36
CA PHE A 70 -20.00 3.52 -15.81
C PHE A 70 -19.65 2.06 -15.52
N GLU A 71 -19.46 1.25 -16.57
CA GLU A 71 -18.91 -0.10 -16.48
C GLU A 71 -17.54 -0.16 -17.15
N CYS A 72 -16.65 -0.98 -16.59
CA CYS A 72 -15.28 -1.12 -17.06
C CYS A 72 -14.75 -2.50 -16.68
N ASP A 73 -14.34 -3.28 -17.69
CA ASP A 73 -13.73 -4.59 -17.50
C ASP A 73 -12.24 -4.46 -17.80
N ASP A 74 -11.39 -5.05 -16.96
CA ASP A 74 -9.93 -4.97 -17.11
C ASP A 74 -9.46 -3.51 -17.19
N CYS A 75 -9.76 -2.75 -16.15
CA CYS A 75 -9.41 -1.34 -16.06
C CYS A 75 -8.41 -1.10 -14.95
N THR A 76 -7.73 0.04 -15.00
CA THR A 76 -6.69 0.38 -14.02
C THR A 76 -6.96 1.75 -13.43
N ILE A 77 -7.08 1.82 -12.10
CA ILE A 77 -6.99 3.10 -11.40
C ILE A 77 -5.52 3.45 -11.30
N ARG A 78 -5.12 4.62 -11.84
CA ARG A 78 -3.76 5.14 -11.73
C ARG A 78 -3.72 6.39 -10.85
N LEU A 79 -2.85 6.34 -9.84
CA LEU A 79 -2.41 7.49 -9.07
C LEU A 79 -1.21 8.11 -9.78
N LEU A 80 -1.25 9.41 -10.02
CA LEU A 80 -0.12 10.23 -10.42
C LEU A 80 0.17 11.23 -9.31
N ARG A 81 1.45 11.42 -8.98
CA ARG A 81 1.88 12.36 -7.96
C ARG A 81 3.11 13.12 -8.40
N GLU A 82 3.09 14.43 -8.26
CA GLU A 82 4.18 15.31 -8.66
C GLU A 82 5.26 15.40 -7.55
N ALA A 83 6.50 15.63 -7.98
CA ALA A 83 7.61 16.08 -7.13
C ALA A 83 8.26 17.31 -7.78
N SER A 84 7.52 18.43 -7.72
CA SER A 84 7.89 19.68 -8.37
C SER A 84 9.18 20.31 -7.85
N GLU A 85 9.67 19.90 -6.68
CA GLU A 85 10.97 20.29 -6.15
C GLU A 85 12.16 19.66 -6.90
N TRP A 86 11.96 18.55 -7.63
CA TRP A 86 13.03 17.88 -8.36
C TRP A 86 13.05 18.27 -9.83
N SER A 87 11.87 18.38 -10.45
CA SER A 87 11.69 18.89 -11.80
C SER A 87 10.21 19.16 -12.05
N ASN A 88 9.91 20.10 -12.95
CA ASN A 88 8.54 20.42 -13.35
C ASN A 88 7.76 19.22 -13.92
N ASN A 89 8.47 18.18 -14.40
CA ASN A 89 7.86 16.99 -15.01
C ASN A 89 8.07 15.71 -14.20
N TYR A 90 8.69 15.78 -13.02
CA TYR A 90 8.95 14.57 -12.23
C TYR A 90 7.63 14.06 -11.62
N ARG A 91 7.30 12.80 -11.92
CA ARG A 91 6.05 12.18 -11.48
C ARG A 91 6.29 10.75 -11.02
N PHE A 92 5.70 10.42 -9.88
CA PHE A 92 5.50 9.05 -9.46
C PHE A 92 4.14 8.56 -9.96
N TRP A 93 4.05 7.26 -10.26
CA TRP A 93 2.76 6.64 -10.51
C TRP A 93 2.62 5.30 -9.81
N SER A 94 1.37 4.95 -9.51
CA SER A 94 1.00 3.63 -9.00
C SER A 94 -0.33 3.22 -9.64
N CYS A 95 -0.52 1.92 -9.82
CA CYS A 95 -1.65 1.36 -10.55
C CYS A 95 -2.32 0.27 -9.71
N ALA A 96 -3.65 0.19 -9.80
CA ALA A 96 -4.45 -0.89 -9.22
C ALA A 96 -5.46 -1.38 -10.27
N ASP A 97 -5.46 -2.68 -10.54
CA ASP A 97 -6.38 -3.29 -11.49
C ASP A 97 -7.77 -3.46 -10.85
N VAL A 98 -8.80 -3.02 -11.57
CA VAL A 98 -10.18 -2.96 -11.09
C VAL A 98 -11.16 -3.36 -12.18
N ASP A 99 -12.29 -3.87 -11.72
CA ASP A 99 -13.47 -4.13 -12.51
C ASP A 99 -14.61 -3.28 -11.95
N ILE A 100 -15.26 -2.47 -12.78
CA ILE A 100 -16.39 -1.63 -12.39
C ILE A 100 -17.65 -2.24 -12.99
N LYS A 101 -18.54 -2.68 -12.11
CA LYS A 101 -19.71 -3.47 -12.47
C LYS A 101 -20.98 -2.78 -11.99
N ASN A 102 -22.05 -2.83 -12.78
CA ASN A 102 -23.36 -2.44 -12.31
C ASN A 102 -23.91 -3.40 -11.25
N ARG A 103 -24.95 -2.95 -10.54
CA ARG A 103 -25.62 -3.68 -9.45
C ARG A 103 -25.98 -5.14 -9.80
N ASN A 104 -26.37 -5.40 -11.05
CA ASN A 104 -26.81 -6.73 -11.50
C ASN A 104 -25.64 -7.72 -11.67
N LYS A 105 -24.44 -7.23 -11.95
CA LYS A 105 -23.22 -8.03 -12.15
C LYS A 105 -22.31 -8.01 -10.92
N TYR A 106 -22.46 -7.00 -10.07
CA TYR A 106 -21.63 -6.82 -8.88
C TYR A 106 -21.98 -7.83 -7.78
N LYS A 107 -20.97 -8.53 -7.29
CA LYS A 107 -21.06 -9.42 -6.13
C LYS A 107 -20.00 -9.01 -5.11
N GLU A 108 -20.43 -8.71 -3.90
CA GLU A 108 -19.50 -8.45 -2.80
C GLU A 108 -18.86 -9.77 -2.35
N ASP A 109 -17.53 -9.81 -2.38
CA ASP A 109 -16.70 -10.97 -2.05
C ASP A 109 -15.80 -10.72 -0.84
N CYS A 110 -15.94 -9.57 -0.19
CA CYS A 110 -15.13 -9.17 0.96
C CYS A 110 -13.63 -9.21 0.63
N SER A 111 -13.26 -8.79 -0.59
CA SER A 111 -11.88 -8.80 -1.09
C SER A 111 -11.22 -10.18 -1.02
N GLY A 112 -12.01 -11.27 -1.00
CA GLY A 112 -11.52 -12.63 -0.82
C GLY A 112 -11.02 -12.97 0.60
N HIS A 113 -11.29 -12.12 1.58
CA HIS A 113 -10.75 -12.20 2.95
C HIS A 113 -11.85 -12.20 4.02
N GLY A 114 -12.99 -12.80 3.69
CA GLY A 114 -14.10 -12.96 4.62
C GLY A 114 -15.35 -13.52 3.97
N ARG A 115 -16.44 -13.49 4.73
CA ARG A 115 -17.77 -13.94 4.28
C ARG A 115 -18.75 -12.77 4.28
N TYR A 116 -19.48 -12.61 3.19
CA TYR A 116 -20.56 -11.64 3.10
C TYR A 116 -21.83 -12.20 3.75
N LEU A 117 -22.23 -11.64 4.90
CA LEU A 117 -23.36 -12.09 5.71
C LEU A 117 -24.17 -10.87 6.16
N LEU A 118 -25.50 -10.94 6.06
CA LEU A 118 -26.41 -9.87 6.53
C LEU A 118 -26.01 -8.47 6.02
N SER A 119 -25.68 -8.37 4.74
CA SER A 119 -25.25 -7.12 4.07
C SER A 119 -23.94 -6.52 4.58
N LYS A 120 -23.08 -7.30 5.27
CA LYS A 120 -21.79 -6.86 5.78
C LYS A 120 -20.72 -7.94 5.61
N CYS A 121 -19.47 -7.53 5.45
CA CYS A 121 -18.35 -8.46 5.50
C CYS A 121 -17.97 -8.84 6.93
N ARG A 122 -17.91 -10.15 7.20
CA ARG A 122 -17.24 -10.73 8.36
C ARG A 122 -15.85 -11.18 7.93
N CYS A 123 -14.83 -10.44 8.35
CA CYS A 123 -13.45 -10.66 7.93
C CYS A 123 -12.79 -11.84 8.61
N ASP A 124 -11.87 -12.47 7.89
CA ASP A 124 -10.96 -13.46 8.43
C ASP A 124 -9.99 -12.82 9.43
N ARG A 125 -9.33 -13.63 10.28
CA ARG A 125 -8.35 -13.13 11.25
C ARG A 125 -7.27 -12.31 10.53
N LEU A 126 -6.80 -11.24 11.18
CA LEU A 126 -5.87 -10.22 10.66
C LEU A 126 -6.43 -9.27 9.60
N TYR A 127 -7.57 -9.58 8.97
CA TYR A 127 -8.20 -8.71 7.99
C TYR A 127 -9.29 -7.84 8.62
N TYR A 128 -9.40 -6.61 8.13
CA TYR A 128 -10.35 -5.64 8.65
C TYR A 128 -10.78 -4.60 7.60
N GLY A 129 -11.74 -3.77 7.99
CA GLY A 129 -12.37 -2.79 7.11
C GLY A 129 -13.72 -3.29 6.56
N HIS A 130 -14.44 -2.40 5.88
CA HIS A 130 -15.80 -2.68 5.40
C HIS A 130 -15.89 -3.84 4.39
N LYS A 131 -14.80 -4.11 3.66
CA LYS A 131 -14.65 -5.18 2.68
C LYS A 131 -13.47 -6.09 2.98
N CYS A 132 -12.97 -6.10 4.21
CA CYS A 132 -11.78 -6.87 4.59
C CYS A 132 -10.54 -6.53 3.74
N GLN A 133 -10.46 -5.27 3.30
CA GLN A 133 -9.45 -4.79 2.35
C GLN A 133 -8.12 -4.43 3.00
N TYR A 134 -8.08 -4.35 4.33
CA TYR A 134 -6.85 -4.09 5.09
C TYR A 134 -6.42 -5.34 5.83
N LYS A 135 -5.11 -5.48 6.00
CA LYS A 135 -4.48 -6.59 6.70
C LYS A 135 -3.43 -6.05 7.65
N ASP A 136 -3.48 -6.48 8.91
CA ASP A 136 -2.38 -6.32 9.87
C ASP A 136 -1.51 -7.58 9.88
N GLU A 137 -0.26 -7.47 10.31
CA GLU A 137 0.62 -8.65 10.44
C GLU A 137 0.25 -9.50 11.65
N CYS A 138 -0.30 -8.86 12.70
CA CYS A 138 -0.62 -9.49 13.97
C CYS A 138 -1.82 -8.81 14.65
N MET A 139 -2.51 -9.56 15.50
CA MET A 139 -3.46 -9.03 16.48
C MET A 139 -2.91 -9.15 17.91
N GLU A 140 -2.17 -10.22 18.17
CA GLU A 140 -1.57 -10.57 19.45
C GLU A 140 -0.12 -11.02 19.26
N ASP A 141 0.68 -11.02 20.33
CA ASP A 141 2.09 -11.46 20.28
C ASP A 141 2.24 -12.88 19.73
N ILE A 142 1.25 -13.75 19.94
CA ILE A 142 1.28 -15.13 19.45
C ILE A 142 1.23 -15.23 17.92
N ASP A 143 0.67 -14.23 17.22
CA ASP A 143 0.72 -14.17 15.75
C ASP A 143 2.16 -13.89 15.26
N CYS A 144 3.02 -13.36 16.13
CA CYS A 144 4.44 -13.08 15.88
C CYS A 144 5.38 -14.21 16.34
N GLY A 145 4.84 -15.35 16.77
CA GLY A 145 5.61 -16.49 17.27
C GLY A 145 6.32 -16.21 18.60
N ASP A 146 7.14 -17.16 19.06
CA ASP A 146 7.82 -17.07 20.37
C ASP A 146 8.90 -15.98 20.45
N ARG A 147 9.26 -15.40 19.31
CA ARG A 147 10.42 -14.50 19.11
C ARG A 147 10.00 -13.12 18.60
N GLY A 148 8.71 -12.82 18.65
CA GLY A 148 8.17 -11.58 18.15
C GLY A 148 7.19 -10.95 19.14
N ARG A 149 6.99 -9.65 18.97
CA ARG A 149 5.95 -8.90 19.67
C ARG A 149 5.08 -8.20 18.66
N CYS A 150 3.78 -8.19 18.91
CA CYS A 150 2.83 -7.47 18.11
C CYS A 150 2.80 -6.01 18.55
N VAL A 151 3.30 -5.13 17.70
CA VAL A 151 3.46 -3.71 18.01
C VAL A 151 2.49 -2.90 17.16
N ASP A 152 1.72 -2.04 17.82
CA ASP A 152 0.96 -1.00 17.13
C ASP A 152 1.93 0.13 16.73
N VAL A 153 2.17 0.27 15.44
CA VAL A 153 3.08 1.30 14.91
C VAL A 153 2.39 2.65 14.76
N THR A 154 1.12 2.77 15.13
CA THR A 154 0.30 3.99 15.02
C THR A 154 0.31 4.58 13.61
N ALA A 155 0.42 3.72 12.59
CA ALA A 155 0.53 4.14 11.20
C ALA A 155 -0.79 4.72 10.68
N SER A 156 -0.67 5.74 9.81
CA SER A 156 -1.79 6.37 9.12
C SER A 156 -2.43 5.45 8.07
N THR A 157 -1.66 4.52 7.52
CA THR A 157 -2.09 3.49 6.56
C THR A 157 -1.83 2.08 7.09
N ALA A 158 -2.56 1.09 6.59
CA ALA A 158 -2.29 -0.32 6.89
C ALA A 158 -0.89 -0.74 6.37
N PRO A 159 -0.21 -1.69 7.03
CA PRO A 159 -0.60 -2.33 8.30
C PRO A 159 -0.33 -1.41 9.50
N ARG A 160 -1.27 -1.41 10.45
CA ARG A 160 -1.16 -0.65 11.72
C ARG A 160 -0.50 -1.45 12.83
N LYS A 161 -0.61 -2.78 12.77
CA LYS A 161 0.07 -3.68 13.70
C LYS A 161 1.07 -4.56 12.94
N GLN A 162 2.30 -4.57 13.43
CA GLN A 162 3.44 -5.26 12.81
C GLN A 162 4.17 -6.14 13.81
N CYS A 163 4.78 -7.21 13.32
CA CYS A 163 5.59 -8.09 14.15
C CYS A 163 7.02 -7.56 14.26
N TYR A 164 7.41 -7.18 15.47
CA TYR A 164 8.79 -6.80 15.77
C TYR A 164 9.53 -8.01 16.31
N CYS A 165 10.49 -8.49 15.52
CA CYS A 165 11.25 -9.70 15.83
C CYS A 165 12.48 -9.41 16.68
N GLU A 166 12.81 -10.36 17.57
CA GLU A 166 14.09 -10.38 18.27
C GLU A 166 15.26 -10.41 17.29
N LEU A 167 16.41 -9.87 17.71
CA LEU A 167 17.63 -9.85 16.90
C LEU A 167 17.95 -11.27 16.38
N GLY A 168 18.23 -11.36 15.08
CA GLY A 168 18.52 -12.63 14.43
C GLY A 168 17.27 -13.38 13.92
N TRP A 169 16.08 -12.81 14.03
CA TRP A 169 14.83 -13.34 13.48
C TRP A 169 14.12 -12.33 12.57
N PHE A 170 13.41 -12.81 11.56
CA PHE A 170 12.69 -11.96 10.60
C PHE A 170 11.56 -12.71 9.89
N GLY A 171 10.81 -11.97 9.06
CA GLY A 171 9.73 -12.51 8.23
C GLY A 171 8.43 -12.75 9.01
N PRO A 172 7.40 -13.30 8.34
CA PRO A 172 6.10 -13.54 8.96
C PRO A 172 6.21 -14.42 10.21
N GLY A 173 5.61 -13.96 11.31
CA GLY A 173 5.63 -14.68 12.59
C GLY A 173 7.02 -14.82 13.22
N CYS A 174 8.01 -14.01 12.80
CA CYS A 174 9.40 -14.09 13.26
C CYS A 174 10.00 -15.52 13.17
N THR A 175 9.55 -16.29 12.18
CA THR A 175 9.90 -17.73 12.03
C THR A 175 11.21 -17.95 11.28
N LYS A 176 11.73 -16.95 10.57
CA LYS A 176 12.96 -17.09 9.79
C LYS A 176 14.15 -16.61 10.60
N LYS A 177 15.18 -17.45 10.65
CA LYS A 177 16.44 -17.11 11.32
C LYS A 177 17.37 -16.39 10.36
N SER A 178 17.86 -15.24 10.77
CA SER A 178 18.94 -14.54 10.09
C SER A 178 20.26 -15.29 10.25
N ALA A 179 21.07 -15.30 9.20
CA ALA A 179 22.46 -15.73 9.33
C ALA A 179 23.29 -14.73 10.15
N LEU A 180 22.79 -13.49 10.26
CA LEU A 180 23.41 -12.40 10.99
C LEU A 180 22.90 -12.43 12.44
N LYS A 181 23.79 -12.77 13.38
CA LYS A 181 23.44 -13.04 14.79
C LYS A 181 23.86 -11.93 15.77
N SER A 182 24.61 -10.93 15.33
CA SER A 182 25.09 -9.83 16.18
C SER A 182 24.85 -8.47 15.53
N GLN A 183 24.67 -7.43 16.35
CA GLN A 183 24.69 -6.03 15.92
C GLN A 183 26.12 -5.56 15.60
N ASP A 184 27.13 -6.21 16.16
CA ASP A 184 28.55 -5.94 15.92
C ASP A 184 29.05 -6.70 14.68
N MET A 185 28.48 -6.39 13.52
CA MET A 185 28.99 -6.87 12.25
C MET A 185 29.74 -5.77 11.51
N ASP A 186 30.91 -6.09 10.99
CA ASP A 186 31.63 -5.16 10.12
C ASP A 186 30.90 -5.01 8.76
N LEU A 187 31.14 -3.88 8.11
CA LEU A 187 30.55 -3.55 6.80
C LEU A 187 30.90 -4.59 5.73
N LYS A 188 32.05 -5.28 5.87
CA LYS A 188 32.53 -6.28 4.93
C LYS A 188 31.67 -7.54 4.97
N SER A 189 31.33 -8.00 6.17
CA SER A 189 30.48 -9.17 6.43
C SER A 189 29.04 -8.94 5.96
N LEU A 190 28.52 -7.72 6.15
CA LEU A 190 27.23 -7.31 5.58
C LEU A 190 27.25 -7.37 4.05
N ARG A 191 28.28 -6.76 3.44
CA ARG A 191 28.41 -6.75 1.97
C ARG A 191 28.50 -8.17 1.41
N GLU A 192 29.32 -9.02 2.02
CA GLU A 192 29.47 -10.42 1.59
C GLU A 192 28.14 -11.19 1.69
N TYR A 193 27.42 -11.06 2.82
CA TYR A 193 26.14 -11.74 3.00
C TYR A 193 25.09 -11.29 1.96
N PHE A 194 24.97 -9.99 1.70
CA PHE A 194 23.94 -9.48 0.79
C PHE A 194 24.33 -9.61 -0.70
N SER A 195 25.62 -9.79 -1.02
CA SER A 195 26.09 -9.94 -2.42
C SER A 195 25.52 -11.19 -3.09
N LYS A 196 25.07 -12.18 -2.30
CA LYS A 196 24.37 -13.36 -2.83
C LYS A 196 23.00 -13.05 -3.45
N PHE A 197 22.44 -11.88 -3.17
CA PHE A 197 21.16 -11.42 -3.73
C PHE A 197 21.31 -10.42 -4.88
N GLY A 198 22.55 -10.07 -5.25
CA GLY A 198 22.84 -9.12 -6.32
C GLY A 198 24.10 -8.29 -6.04
N GLU A 199 24.51 -7.49 -7.02
CA GLU A 199 25.63 -6.57 -6.84
C GLU A 199 25.26 -5.46 -5.84
N ILE A 200 26.14 -5.21 -4.88
CA ILE A 200 25.97 -4.15 -3.88
C ILE A 200 26.77 -2.93 -4.27
N THR A 201 26.09 -1.82 -4.52
CA THR A 201 26.72 -0.53 -4.77
C THR A 201 27.16 0.13 -3.47
N GLU A 202 26.31 0.13 -2.45
CA GLU A 202 26.53 0.83 -1.18
C GLU A 202 26.00 0.03 0.02
N VAL A 203 26.68 0.12 1.16
CA VAL A 203 26.22 -0.43 2.45
C VAL A 203 26.30 0.67 3.50
N MET A 204 25.16 1.02 4.07
CA MET A 204 25.06 1.95 5.20
C MET A 204 24.35 1.26 6.36
N VAL A 205 24.89 1.41 7.58
CA VAL A 205 24.22 1.02 8.82
C VAL A 205 23.75 2.30 9.49
N MET A 206 22.44 2.55 9.46
CA MET A 206 21.87 3.68 10.20
C MET A 206 22.00 3.40 11.69
N LYS A 207 22.59 4.35 12.42
CA LYS A 207 22.70 4.31 13.88
C LYS A 207 21.88 5.45 14.45
N ASP A 208 21.21 5.20 15.57
CA ASP A 208 20.55 6.22 16.34
C ASP A 208 21.56 7.34 16.71
N PRO A 209 21.29 8.61 16.37
CA PRO A 209 22.27 9.69 16.54
C PRO A 209 22.57 10.01 18.02
N THR A 210 21.67 9.65 18.93
CA THR A 210 21.79 9.97 20.37
C THR A 210 22.50 8.85 21.13
N THR A 211 22.19 7.60 20.81
CA THR A 211 22.69 6.41 21.52
C THR A 211 23.80 5.68 20.75
N ARG A 212 24.03 6.03 19.47
CA ARG A 212 24.97 5.40 18.53
C ARG A 212 24.79 3.89 18.36
N ARG A 213 23.64 3.36 18.76
CA ARG A 213 23.25 1.97 18.53
C ARG A 213 22.63 1.83 17.15
N SER A 214 22.97 0.77 16.46
CA SER A 214 22.33 0.32 15.21
C SER A 214 20.99 -0.34 15.48
#